data_AF-A0A838HDX5-F1
#
_entry.id   AF-A0A838HDX5-F1
#
_cell.length_a   1.000
_cell.length_b   1.000
_cell.length_c   1.000
_cell.angle_alpha   90.00
_cell.angle_beta   90.00
_cell.angle_gamma   90.00
#
_symmetry.space_group_name_H-M   'P 1'
#
loop_
_entity.id
_entity.type
_entity.pdbx_description
1 polymer ?
#
loop_
_entity_poly.entity_id
_entity_poly.type
_entity_poly.pdbx_seq_one_letter_code
_entity_poly.pdbx_strand_id
1 'polypeptide(L)'
;MRPPLSHALAPTLALVPAPSLHERWFVSDEGLPTRWDQLFAGPTLAAVGTAVVVLGVVWLLWLLRGRRPILPGPMDLGASPERLALLLGWVPLLLAVHTAVPLFVSGVNGQLFTPNLGLAQPADAFVGLLEIGIGLLLFYGAFSRYAALALAGTWLLGLFLFGPVRLIEQTIFLGIAAFFFIAGRGPIAVDRVFGPWAGARERLLGLAVPLLRAGTGISLVWLAFTEKLLNLPLAARFLREYPDVNFLPALGIDAGTEAFVGMAGTVELTVGLLVLSGMFTRAVIVFLWLPFNLSLAYFGWRELVGHLPIYAAMAILLLWGQGGPRMLEALRAGLLPMAEKPVGGRGEAAHRSS
;
A
#
# COMPACT_ATOMS: atom_id res chain seq x y z
N MET A 1 -27.54 -42.57 -35.52
CA MET A 1 -26.18 -42.03 -35.69
C MET A 1 -26.21 -40.56 -35.28
N ARG A 2 -25.30 -40.20 -34.35
CA ARG A 2 -25.03 -38.89 -33.71
C ARG A 2 -26.11 -38.34 -32.76
N PRO A 3 -25.81 -38.21 -31.44
CA PRO A 3 -26.69 -37.58 -30.46
C PRO A 3 -26.62 -36.04 -30.56
N PRO A 4 -27.60 -35.31 -29.98
CA PRO A 4 -27.61 -33.86 -29.95
C PRO A 4 -26.48 -33.33 -29.06
N LEU A 5 -25.79 -32.31 -29.54
CA LEU A 5 -24.75 -31.60 -28.81
C LEU A 5 -25.35 -31.01 -27.53
N SER A 6 -24.95 -31.59 -26.40
CA SER A 6 -25.12 -31.05 -25.07
C SER A 6 -24.62 -29.62 -25.02
N HIS A 7 -25.48 -28.70 -24.57
CA HIS A 7 -25.08 -27.40 -24.06
C HIS A 7 -24.04 -27.62 -22.95
N ALA A 8 -22.77 -27.43 -23.29
CA ALA A 8 -21.73 -27.28 -22.30
C ALA A 8 -22.03 -25.98 -21.56
N LEU A 9 -22.67 -26.10 -20.39
CA LEU A 9 -22.62 -25.10 -19.34
C LEU A 9 -21.14 -24.88 -19.03
N ALA A 10 -20.55 -23.86 -19.65
CA ALA A 10 -19.34 -23.28 -19.14
C ALA A 10 -19.69 -22.78 -17.73
N PRO A 11 -19.01 -23.22 -16.67
CA PRO A 11 -19.08 -22.51 -15.43
C PRO A 11 -18.37 -21.18 -15.68
N THR A 12 -19.12 -20.13 -15.93
CA THR A 12 -18.69 -18.78 -15.63
C THR A 12 -18.36 -18.80 -14.15
N LEU A 13 -17.08 -19.01 -13.81
CA LEU A 13 -16.52 -18.58 -12.56
C LEU A 13 -16.75 -17.07 -12.55
N ALA A 14 -17.90 -16.67 -12.01
CA ALA A 14 -18.14 -15.30 -11.63
C ALA A 14 -17.02 -14.98 -10.64
N LEU A 15 -16.02 -14.24 -11.11
CA LEU A 15 -15.02 -13.61 -10.26
C LEU A 15 -15.81 -12.76 -9.29
N VAL A 16 -15.98 -13.24 -8.07
CA VAL A 16 -16.67 -12.55 -7.00
C VAL A 16 -15.87 -11.27 -6.70
N PRO A 17 -16.37 -10.05 -7.01
CA PRO A 17 -15.65 -8.82 -6.68
C PRO A 17 -15.47 -8.75 -5.17
N ALA A 18 -14.22 -8.64 -4.71
CA ALA A 18 -13.93 -8.57 -3.29
C ALA A 18 -13.92 -7.10 -2.83
N PRO A 19 -14.32 -6.83 -1.57
CA PRO A 19 -14.92 -5.56 -1.15
C PRO A 19 -13.97 -4.36 -0.97
N SER A 20 -12.70 -4.44 -1.37
CA SER A 20 -11.74 -3.32 -1.16
C SER A 20 -11.92 -2.25 -2.22
N LEU A 21 -12.82 -1.29 -1.99
CA LEU A 21 -13.14 -0.24 -2.96
C LEU A 21 -13.19 1.13 -2.29
N HIS A 22 -12.53 2.11 -2.88
CA HIS A 22 -12.62 3.51 -2.47
C HIS A 22 -13.88 4.15 -3.07
N GLU A 23 -14.97 4.15 -2.32
CA GLU A 23 -16.29 4.63 -2.77
C GLU A 23 -16.19 6.08 -3.24
N ARG A 24 -15.45 6.93 -2.51
CA ARG A 24 -15.28 8.35 -2.86
C ARG A 24 -14.54 8.57 -4.18
N TRP A 25 -13.80 7.60 -4.70
CA TRP A 25 -13.13 7.74 -5.99
C TRP A 25 -14.09 7.65 -7.17
N PHE A 26 -15.28 7.09 -6.93
CA PHE A 26 -16.25 6.79 -7.98
C PHE A 26 -17.54 7.58 -7.82
N VAL A 27 -18.00 7.78 -6.59
CA VAL A 27 -19.22 8.55 -6.29
C VAL A 27 -18.93 9.77 -5.43
N SER A 28 -19.69 10.85 -5.66
CA SER A 28 -19.63 12.04 -4.80
C SER A 28 -20.15 11.73 -3.41
N ASP A 29 -19.45 12.20 -2.38
CA ASP A 29 -19.87 12.15 -0.98
C ASP A 29 -20.50 13.48 -0.50
N GLU A 30 -20.83 14.37 -1.43
CA GLU A 30 -21.56 15.60 -1.13
C GLU A 30 -22.93 15.28 -0.50
N GLY A 31 -23.19 15.93 0.64
CA GLY A 31 -24.36 15.70 1.47
C GLY A 31 -24.35 14.37 2.25
N LEU A 32 -23.27 13.57 2.17
CA LEU A 32 -23.13 12.27 2.83
C LEU A 32 -21.94 12.24 3.81
N PRO A 33 -21.95 13.07 4.88
CA PRO A 33 -20.86 13.11 5.83
C PRO A 33 -20.74 11.79 6.60
N THR A 34 -19.52 11.43 7.02
CA THR A 34 -19.28 10.32 7.95
C THR A 34 -20.08 10.52 9.24
N ARG A 35 -20.91 9.53 9.61
CA ARG A 35 -21.85 9.58 10.74
C ARG A 35 -21.21 9.07 12.02
N TRP A 36 -20.51 9.95 12.71
CA TRP A 36 -19.78 9.62 13.95
C TRP A 36 -20.69 9.18 15.11
N ASP A 37 -21.96 9.58 15.10
CA ASP A 37 -22.99 9.11 16.03
C ASP A 37 -23.21 7.58 15.93
N GLN A 38 -22.88 6.97 14.78
CA GLN A 38 -23.00 5.53 14.55
C GLN A 38 -21.80 4.73 15.08
N LEU A 39 -20.77 5.38 15.64
CA LEU A 39 -19.56 4.71 16.12
C LEU A 39 -19.85 3.65 17.20
N PHE A 40 -20.81 3.95 18.07
CA PHE A 40 -21.24 3.05 19.15
C PHE A 40 -22.58 2.36 18.85
N ALA A 41 -23.06 2.43 17.61
CA ALA A 41 -24.25 1.69 17.19
C ALA A 41 -23.98 0.19 17.16
N GLY A 42 -25.02 -0.62 17.41
CA GLY A 42 -24.93 -2.09 17.45
C GLY A 42 -24.21 -2.71 16.24
N PRO A 43 -24.55 -2.35 14.99
CA PRO A 43 -23.88 -2.88 13.80
C PRO A 43 -22.37 -2.57 13.75
N THR A 44 -21.99 -1.32 14.06
CA THR A 44 -20.58 -0.90 14.10
C THR A 44 -19.81 -1.64 15.20
N LEU A 45 -20.40 -1.75 16.41
CA LEU A 45 -19.79 -2.50 17.51
C LEU A 45 -19.67 -3.99 17.18
N ALA A 46 -20.65 -4.58 16.49
CA ALA A 46 -20.58 -5.96 16.04
C ALA A 46 -19.47 -6.17 14.99
N ALA A 47 -19.32 -5.25 14.04
CA ALA A 47 -18.23 -5.27 13.06
C ALA A 47 -16.85 -5.16 13.73
N VAL A 48 -16.68 -4.17 14.63
CA VAL A 48 -15.43 -3.99 15.40
C VAL A 48 -15.14 -5.20 16.28
N GLY A 49 -16.15 -5.70 17.01
CA GLY A 49 -16.03 -6.89 17.85
C GLY A 49 -15.62 -8.12 17.04
N THR A 50 -16.20 -8.31 15.85
CA THR A 50 -15.82 -9.38 14.92
C THR A 50 -14.38 -9.24 14.48
N ALA A 51 -13.95 -8.05 14.05
CA ALA A 51 -12.57 -7.78 13.66
C ALA A 51 -11.58 -8.04 14.81
N VAL A 52 -11.92 -7.64 16.04
CA VAL A 52 -11.10 -7.90 17.24
C VAL A 52 -11.02 -9.39 17.56
N VAL A 53 -12.13 -10.13 17.49
CA VAL A 53 -12.14 -11.59 17.70
C VAL A 53 -11.28 -12.29 16.66
N VAL A 54 -11.44 -11.95 15.37
CA VAL A 54 -10.61 -12.51 14.29
C VAL A 54 -9.13 -12.18 14.52
N LEU A 55 -8.82 -10.94 14.88
CA LEU A 55 -7.45 -10.53 15.20
C LEU A 55 -6.87 -11.31 16.39
N GLY A 56 -7.66 -11.54 17.44
CA GLY A 56 -7.29 -12.34 18.60
C GLY A 56 -7.03 -13.81 18.25
N VAL A 57 -7.87 -14.41 17.41
CA VAL A 57 -7.67 -15.77 16.89
C VAL A 57 -6.39 -15.84 16.05
N VAL A 58 -6.20 -14.91 15.11
CA VAL A 58 -5.00 -14.86 14.26
C VAL A 58 -3.74 -14.65 15.10
N TRP A 59 -3.80 -13.79 16.11
CA TRP A 59 -2.70 -13.56 17.05
C TRP A 59 -2.36 -14.82 17.84
N LEU A 60 -3.37 -15.53 18.38
CA LEU A 60 -3.17 -16.80 19.08
C LEU A 60 -2.52 -17.84 18.14
N LEU A 61 -3.02 -17.99 16.92
CA LEU A 61 -2.43 -18.90 15.93
C LEU A 61 -0.99 -18.52 15.58
N TRP A 62 -0.69 -17.23 15.48
CA TRP A 62 0.66 -16.72 15.26
C TRP A 62 1.59 -17.04 16.43
N LEU A 63 1.13 -16.89 17.67
CA LEU A 63 1.88 -17.27 18.86
C LEU A 63 2.11 -18.79 18.96
N LEU A 64 1.08 -19.60 18.72
CA LEU A 64 1.16 -21.06 18.71
C LEU A 64 2.15 -21.57 17.65
N ARG A 65 2.31 -20.84 16.54
CA ARG A 65 3.31 -21.12 15.50
C ARG A 65 4.72 -20.59 15.84
N GLY A 66 4.93 -20.06 17.04
CA GLY A 66 6.20 -19.45 17.44
C GLY A 66 6.56 -18.22 16.61
N ARG A 67 5.56 -17.44 16.18
CA ARG A 67 5.69 -16.24 15.33
C ARG A 67 6.28 -16.49 13.94
N ARG A 68 6.35 -17.75 13.50
CA ARG A 68 6.87 -18.10 12.18
C ARG A 68 5.88 -17.71 11.08
N PRO A 69 6.35 -17.27 9.90
CA PRO A 69 5.46 -17.00 8.78
C PRO A 69 4.77 -18.29 8.30
N ILE A 70 3.64 -18.13 7.61
CA ILE A 70 2.97 -19.23 6.90
C ILE A 70 3.58 -19.39 5.51
N LEU A 71 3.71 -18.28 4.78
CA LEU A 71 4.31 -18.27 3.45
C LEU A 71 5.83 -18.06 3.51
N PRO A 72 6.60 -18.80 2.69
CA PRO A 72 8.06 -18.67 2.64
C PRO A 72 8.48 -17.28 2.16
N GLY A 73 9.60 -16.79 2.68
CA GLY A 73 10.28 -15.59 2.17
C GLY A 73 11.28 -15.92 1.06
N PRO A 74 11.91 -14.91 0.44
CA PRO A 74 12.85 -15.12 -0.66
C PRO A 74 14.01 -16.09 -0.33
N MET A 75 14.56 -16.02 0.88
CA MET A 75 15.65 -16.94 1.30
C MET A 75 15.16 -18.38 1.49
N ASP A 76 13.93 -18.57 1.96
CA ASP A 76 13.32 -19.90 2.10
C ASP A 76 13.07 -20.54 0.71
N LEU A 77 12.94 -19.69 -0.32
CA LEU A 77 12.85 -20.07 -1.73
C LEU A 77 14.21 -20.15 -2.44
N GLY A 78 15.32 -20.06 -1.69
CA GLY A 78 16.68 -20.24 -2.22
C GLY A 78 17.42 -18.97 -2.66
N ALA A 79 16.91 -17.77 -2.36
CA ALA A 79 17.66 -16.54 -2.62
C ALA A 79 18.89 -16.44 -1.69
N SER A 80 20.07 -16.19 -2.27
CA SER A 80 21.29 -15.89 -1.49
C SER A 80 21.19 -14.52 -0.81
N PRO A 81 21.98 -14.25 0.25
CA PRO A 81 22.02 -12.93 0.89
C PRO A 81 22.32 -11.79 -0.08
N GLU A 82 23.21 -12.01 -1.06
CA GLU A 82 23.58 -11.03 -2.08
C GLU A 82 22.42 -10.75 -3.02
N ARG A 83 21.70 -11.79 -3.47
CA ARG A 83 20.51 -11.63 -4.32
C ARG A 83 19.38 -10.92 -3.57
N LEU A 84 19.20 -11.22 -2.29
CA LEU A 84 18.22 -10.53 -1.46
C LEU A 84 18.60 -9.05 -1.29
N ALA A 85 19.88 -8.74 -1.03
CA ALA A 85 20.36 -7.37 -0.94
C ALA A 85 20.13 -6.60 -2.25
N LEU A 86 20.45 -7.21 -3.41
CA LEU A 86 20.15 -6.63 -4.72
C LEU A 86 18.66 -6.35 -4.89
N LEU A 87 17.80 -7.32 -4.58
CA LEU A 87 16.35 -7.18 -4.69
C LEU A 87 15.81 -6.05 -3.81
N LEU A 88 16.29 -5.95 -2.56
CA LEU A 88 15.91 -4.88 -1.64
C LEU A 88 16.53 -3.52 -2.03
N GLY A 89 17.62 -3.50 -2.77
CA GLY A 89 18.17 -2.28 -3.37
C GLY A 89 17.24 -1.65 -4.40
N TRP A 90 16.37 -2.44 -5.05
CA TRP A 90 15.37 -1.96 -6.01
C TRP A 90 14.08 -1.43 -5.36
N VAL A 91 13.84 -1.77 -4.10
CA VAL A 91 12.60 -1.39 -3.37
C VAL A 91 12.34 0.13 -3.40
N PRO A 92 13.31 1.02 -3.13
CA PRO A 92 13.05 2.46 -3.23
C PRO A 92 12.68 2.94 -4.64
N LEU A 93 13.22 2.31 -5.69
CA LEU A 93 12.84 2.66 -7.07
C LEU A 93 11.41 2.22 -7.35
N LEU A 94 11.05 0.98 -6.97
CA LEU A 94 9.69 0.48 -7.12
C LEU A 94 8.69 1.42 -6.45
N LEU A 95 8.94 1.79 -5.19
CA LEU A 95 8.10 2.71 -4.44
C LEU A 95 8.02 4.08 -5.10
N ALA A 96 9.14 4.58 -5.63
CA ALA A 96 9.20 5.92 -6.20
C ALA A 96 8.38 6.01 -7.48
N VAL A 97 8.51 5.03 -8.39
CA VAL A 97 7.73 4.99 -9.62
C VAL A 97 6.23 4.89 -9.31
N HIS A 98 5.86 4.01 -8.39
CA HIS A 98 4.46 3.80 -7.99
C HIS A 98 3.87 4.95 -7.18
N THR A 99 4.69 5.84 -6.61
CA THR A 99 4.24 7.06 -5.94
C THR A 99 4.20 8.24 -6.91
N ALA A 100 5.19 8.36 -7.79
CA ALA A 100 5.32 9.47 -8.72
C ALA A 100 4.22 9.48 -9.78
N VAL A 101 3.87 8.31 -10.34
CA VAL A 101 2.82 8.22 -11.37
C VAL A 101 1.47 8.76 -10.87
N PRO A 102 0.96 8.34 -9.70
CA PRO A 102 -0.25 8.94 -9.12
C PRO A 102 -0.12 10.44 -8.88
N LEU A 103 1.01 10.93 -8.34
CA LEU A 103 1.23 12.36 -8.13
C LEU A 103 1.21 13.15 -9.45
N PHE A 104 1.73 12.59 -10.54
CA PHE A 104 1.62 13.21 -11.86
C PHE A 104 0.17 13.28 -12.33
N VAL A 105 -0.57 12.18 -12.19
CA VAL A 105 -1.97 12.14 -12.60
C VAL A 105 -2.82 13.09 -11.76
N SER A 106 -2.73 13.03 -10.43
CA SER A 106 -3.45 13.92 -9.53
C SER A 106 -3.09 15.38 -9.78
N GLY A 107 -1.80 15.69 -9.93
CA GLY A 107 -1.36 17.05 -10.17
C GLY A 107 -1.83 17.63 -11.50
N VAL A 108 -1.87 16.84 -12.57
CA VAL A 108 -2.43 17.27 -13.87
C VAL A 108 -3.95 17.46 -13.80
N ASN A 109 -4.63 16.70 -12.95
CA ASN A 109 -6.09 16.78 -12.78
C ASN A 109 -6.52 17.78 -11.69
N GLY A 110 -5.61 18.58 -11.12
CA GLY A 110 -5.94 19.55 -10.08
C GLY A 110 -6.43 18.93 -8.78
N GLN A 111 -5.95 17.72 -8.48
CA GLN A 111 -6.33 16.91 -7.32
C GLN A 111 -5.14 16.79 -6.37
N LEU A 112 -5.41 16.57 -5.09
CA LEU A 112 -4.40 16.22 -4.10
C LEU A 112 -4.43 14.71 -3.83
N PHE A 113 -3.40 13.97 -4.23
CA PHE A 113 -3.21 12.52 -4.04
C PHE A 113 -4.23 11.58 -4.70
N THR A 114 -5.52 11.91 -4.67
CA THR A 114 -6.62 11.03 -5.09
C THR A 114 -7.75 11.80 -5.77
N PRO A 115 -8.59 11.15 -6.60
CA PRO A 115 -9.62 11.81 -7.40
C PRO A 115 -10.66 12.63 -6.61
N ASN A 116 -10.91 12.25 -5.37
CA ASN A 116 -11.91 12.85 -4.50
C ASN A 116 -11.44 14.10 -3.73
N LEU A 117 -10.17 14.50 -3.92
CA LEU A 117 -9.56 15.68 -3.29
C LEU A 117 -9.26 16.75 -4.35
N GLY A 118 -10.27 17.13 -5.12
CA GLY A 118 -10.18 18.17 -6.13
C GLY A 118 -10.08 19.57 -5.51
N LEU A 119 -9.27 20.43 -6.12
CA LEU A 119 -9.16 21.85 -5.76
C LEU A 119 -9.82 22.73 -6.82
N ALA A 120 -10.29 23.90 -6.40
CA ALA A 120 -10.71 24.96 -7.32
C ALA A 120 -9.52 25.80 -7.76
N GLN A 121 -9.62 26.39 -8.95
CA GLN A 121 -8.67 27.38 -9.45
C GLN A 121 -8.62 28.62 -8.54
N PRO A 122 -7.43 29.20 -8.28
CA PRO A 122 -6.11 28.83 -8.83
C PRO A 122 -5.31 27.82 -7.99
N ALA A 123 -5.87 27.32 -6.88
CA ALA A 123 -5.15 26.49 -5.91
C ALA A 123 -4.72 25.13 -6.49
N ASP A 124 -5.53 24.58 -7.38
CA ASP A 124 -5.25 23.35 -8.12
C ASP A 124 -3.94 23.41 -8.92
N ALA A 125 -3.63 24.54 -9.57
CA ALA A 125 -2.40 24.72 -10.33
C ALA A 125 -1.16 24.69 -9.43
N PHE A 126 -1.22 25.30 -8.25
CA PHE A 126 -0.12 25.31 -7.28
C PHE A 126 0.10 23.93 -6.66
N VAL A 127 -0.97 23.26 -6.25
CA VAL A 127 -0.90 21.89 -5.71
C VAL A 127 -0.42 20.93 -6.80
N GLY A 128 -0.91 21.08 -8.02
CA GLY A 128 -0.49 20.25 -9.14
C GLY A 128 0.99 20.40 -9.47
N LEU A 129 1.50 21.63 -9.50
CA LEU A 129 2.94 21.88 -9.66
C LEU A 129 3.76 21.26 -8.53
N LEU A 130 3.28 21.35 -7.29
CA LEU A 130 3.94 20.75 -6.13
C LEU A 130 4.00 19.23 -6.23
N GLU A 131 2.88 18.56 -6.54
CA GLU A 131 2.82 17.10 -6.69
C GLU A 131 3.69 16.61 -7.85
N ILE A 132 3.65 17.30 -9.00
CA ILE A 132 4.51 16.98 -10.14
C ILE A 132 5.99 17.17 -9.76
N GLY A 133 6.34 18.26 -9.08
CA GLY A 133 7.70 18.49 -8.58
C GLY A 133 8.17 17.38 -7.66
N ILE A 134 7.38 17.01 -6.65
CA ILE A 134 7.68 15.89 -5.74
C ILE A 134 7.81 14.58 -6.52
N GLY A 135 6.88 14.31 -7.43
CA GLY A 135 6.89 13.13 -8.28
C GLY A 135 8.16 13.03 -9.11
N LEU A 136 8.63 14.12 -9.74
CA LEU A 136 9.86 14.14 -10.54
C LEU A 136 11.10 13.91 -9.67
N LEU A 137 11.18 14.60 -8.53
CA LEU A 137 12.28 14.44 -7.58
C LEU A 137 12.37 12.99 -7.07
N LEU A 138 11.25 12.38 -6.71
CA LEU A 138 11.20 10.97 -6.36
C LEU A 138 11.50 10.09 -7.58
N PHE A 139 10.93 10.34 -8.75
CA PHE A 139 11.13 9.49 -9.92
C PHE A 139 12.61 9.38 -10.30
N TYR A 140 13.33 10.49 -10.39
CA TYR A 140 14.77 10.50 -10.69
C TYR A 140 15.66 10.23 -9.46
N GLY A 141 15.11 10.32 -8.25
CA GLY A 141 15.89 10.24 -7.02
C GLY A 141 16.84 11.42 -6.85
N ALA A 142 16.34 12.62 -7.12
CA ALA A 142 17.00 13.90 -6.87
C ALA A 142 16.36 14.57 -5.64
N PHE A 143 17.17 15.14 -4.75
CA PHE A 143 16.77 15.76 -3.49
C PHE A 143 15.80 14.90 -2.68
N SER A 144 16.01 13.58 -2.67
CA SER A 144 15.03 12.57 -2.26
C SER A 144 14.46 12.79 -0.86
N ARG A 145 15.29 13.25 0.08
CA ARG A 145 14.84 13.55 1.44
C ARG A 145 14.02 14.83 1.52
N TYR A 146 14.36 15.84 0.71
CA TYR A 146 13.55 17.05 0.63
C TYR A 146 12.23 16.77 -0.07
N ALA A 147 12.22 15.93 -1.11
CA ALA A 147 10.99 15.43 -1.73
C ALA A 147 10.12 14.65 -0.72
N ALA A 148 10.74 13.83 0.15
CA ALA A 148 10.04 13.15 1.22
C ALA A 148 9.44 14.12 2.27
N LEU A 149 10.19 15.13 2.68
CA LEU A 149 9.69 16.18 3.59
C LEU A 149 8.57 17.00 2.93
N ALA A 150 8.73 17.32 1.65
CA ALA A 150 7.70 18.01 0.86
C ALA A 150 6.44 17.15 0.75
N LEU A 151 6.56 15.84 0.49
CA LEU A 151 5.41 14.92 0.48
C LEU A 151 4.69 14.89 1.84
N ALA A 152 5.44 14.85 2.95
CA ALA A 152 4.85 14.92 4.28
C ALA A 152 4.19 16.29 4.54
N GLY A 153 4.82 17.38 4.09
CA GLY A 153 4.28 18.73 4.15
C GLY A 153 3.00 18.90 3.33
N THR A 154 2.93 18.29 2.15
CA THR A 154 1.74 18.24 1.30
C THR A 154 0.61 17.48 1.99
N TRP A 155 0.92 16.38 2.69
CA TRP A 155 -0.08 15.68 3.51
C TRP A 155 -0.61 16.57 4.65
N LEU A 156 0.26 17.30 5.35
CA LEU A 156 -0.14 18.26 6.38
C LEU A 156 -0.98 19.40 5.79
N LEU A 157 -0.61 19.93 4.63
CA LEU A 157 -1.40 20.92 3.91
C LEU A 157 -2.81 20.38 3.61
N GLY A 158 -2.89 19.14 3.14
CA GLY A 158 -4.16 18.46 2.90
C GLY A 158 -5.07 18.44 4.11
N LEU A 159 -4.54 18.25 5.33
CA LEU A 159 -5.36 18.25 6.55
C LEU A 159 -6.11 19.57 6.72
N PHE A 160 -5.47 20.70 6.39
CA PHE A 160 -6.10 22.02 6.46
C PHE A 160 -7.10 22.25 5.33
N LEU A 161 -6.86 21.70 4.13
CA LEU A 161 -7.69 21.93 2.96
C LEU A 161 -8.93 21.03 2.90
N PHE A 162 -8.81 19.76 3.28
CA PHE A 162 -9.86 18.75 3.13
C PHE A 162 -10.31 18.11 4.45
N GLY A 163 -9.67 18.49 5.56
CA GLY A 163 -9.99 17.99 6.89
C GLY A 163 -9.38 16.61 7.20
N PRO A 164 -9.42 16.21 8.48
CA PRO A 164 -8.77 14.98 8.96
C PRO A 164 -9.42 13.71 8.41
N VAL A 165 -10.74 13.70 8.21
CA VAL A 165 -11.47 12.51 7.75
C VAL A 165 -10.92 12.01 6.43
N ARG A 166 -10.75 12.90 5.44
CA ARG A 166 -10.27 12.50 4.12
C ARG A 166 -8.77 12.25 4.08
N LEU A 167 -7.97 13.00 4.85
CA LEU A 167 -6.50 12.87 4.77
C LEU A 167 -5.94 11.69 5.55
N ILE A 168 -6.61 11.23 6.61
CA ILE A 168 -6.18 10.01 7.30
C ILE A 168 -6.31 8.78 6.38
N GLU A 169 -7.23 8.80 5.41
CA GLU A 169 -7.30 7.77 4.34
C GLU A 169 -6.03 7.75 3.50
N GLN A 170 -5.34 8.89 3.39
CA GLN A 170 -4.11 9.07 2.63
C GLN A 170 -2.83 8.91 3.47
N THR A 171 -2.91 8.35 4.69
CA THR A 171 -1.75 8.15 5.59
C THR A 171 -0.65 7.28 4.97
N ILE A 172 -0.96 6.46 3.96
CA ILE A 172 0.06 5.75 3.17
C ILE A 172 1.12 6.71 2.61
N PHE A 173 0.77 7.92 2.18
CA PHE A 173 1.73 8.91 1.69
C PHE A 173 2.68 9.41 2.80
N LEU A 174 2.24 9.49 4.06
CA LEU A 174 3.14 9.72 5.19
C LEU A 174 4.08 8.53 5.44
N GLY A 175 3.57 7.30 5.32
CA GLY A 175 4.40 6.09 5.40
C GLY A 175 5.48 6.06 4.32
N ILE A 176 5.13 6.47 3.09
CA ILE A 176 6.04 6.60 1.95
C ILE A 176 7.06 7.72 2.18
N ALA A 177 6.62 8.89 2.66
CA ALA A 177 7.50 9.99 3.02
C ALA A 177 8.51 9.55 4.10
N ALA A 178 8.05 8.89 5.16
CA ALA A 178 8.92 8.36 6.20
C ALA A 178 9.92 7.33 5.64
N PHE A 179 9.47 6.43 4.76
CA PHE A 179 10.35 5.49 4.07
C PHE A 179 11.47 6.22 3.32
N PHE A 180 11.14 7.19 2.44
CA PHE A 180 12.15 7.90 1.64
C PHE A 180 13.06 8.79 2.47
N PHE A 181 12.54 9.39 3.55
CA PHE A 181 13.37 10.18 4.47
C PHE A 181 14.45 9.33 5.15
N ILE A 182 14.13 8.06 5.45
CA ILE A 182 15.02 7.12 6.12
C ILE A 182 15.91 6.37 5.12
N ALA A 183 15.31 5.64 4.18
CA ALA A 183 16.01 4.77 3.24
C ALA A 183 16.67 5.54 2.08
N GLY A 184 16.22 6.77 1.80
CA GLY A 184 16.59 7.49 0.59
C GLY A 184 16.06 6.79 -0.67
N ARG A 185 16.61 7.16 -1.83
CA ARG A 185 16.19 6.60 -3.13
C ARG A 185 17.03 5.41 -3.60
N GLY A 186 17.93 4.92 -2.75
CA GLY A 186 18.70 3.70 -2.98
C GLY A 186 19.67 3.76 -4.16
N PRO A 187 20.19 2.60 -4.61
CA PRO A 187 20.70 2.29 -5.93
C PRO A 187 21.19 3.41 -6.83
N ILE A 188 20.16 3.87 -7.52
CA ILE A 188 20.13 4.39 -8.89
C ILE A 188 19.68 5.86 -8.84
N ALA A 189 19.67 6.45 -7.64
CA ALA A 189 19.25 7.82 -7.42
C ALA A 189 20.28 8.80 -8.00
N VAL A 190 19.82 9.85 -8.67
CA VAL A 190 20.65 10.98 -9.12
C VAL A 190 21.42 11.62 -7.95
N ASP A 191 20.84 11.62 -6.75
CA ASP A 191 21.49 12.11 -5.52
C ASP A 191 22.88 11.50 -5.27
N ARG A 192 23.13 10.28 -5.77
CA ARG A 192 24.42 9.60 -5.61
C ARG A 192 25.56 10.30 -6.34
N VAL A 193 25.27 11.05 -7.39
CA VAL A 193 26.26 11.84 -8.13
C VAL A 193 26.84 12.94 -7.23
N PHE A 194 26.02 13.48 -6.32
CA PHE A 194 26.38 14.61 -5.47
C PHE A 194 27.02 14.22 -4.14
N GLY A 195 27.21 12.91 -3.88
CA GLY A 195 28.00 12.40 -2.77
C GLY A 195 27.23 11.66 -1.66
N PRO A 196 27.91 11.29 -0.55
CA PRO A 196 27.40 10.34 0.44
C PRO A 196 26.21 10.83 1.26
N TRP A 197 25.96 12.14 1.30
CA TRP A 197 24.84 12.72 2.04
C TRP A 197 23.49 12.19 1.55
N ALA A 198 23.42 11.67 0.32
CA ALA A 198 22.27 10.99 -0.28
C ALA A 198 21.92 9.61 0.29
N GLY A 199 22.80 9.01 1.10
CA GLY A 199 22.68 7.62 1.57
C GLY A 199 21.52 7.33 2.53
N ALA A 200 21.31 6.06 2.88
CA ALA A 200 20.32 5.71 3.89
C ALA A 200 20.73 6.19 5.28
N ARG A 201 19.75 6.54 6.13
CA ARG A 201 19.98 6.83 7.56
C ARG A 201 20.07 5.52 8.33
N GLU A 202 21.26 4.94 8.37
CA GLU A 202 21.51 3.59 8.90
C GLU A 202 20.89 3.33 10.28
N ARG A 203 21.01 4.29 11.21
CA ARG A 203 20.46 4.18 12.57
C ARG A 203 18.93 4.03 12.61
N LEU A 204 18.23 4.53 11.59
CA LEU A 204 16.77 4.52 11.50
C LEU A 204 16.25 3.47 10.52
N LEU A 205 17.12 2.75 9.81
CA LEU A 205 16.74 1.91 8.68
C LEU A 205 15.74 0.81 9.07
N GLY A 206 15.81 0.32 10.31
CA GLY A 206 14.83 -0.62 10.86
C GLY A 206 13.40 -0.09 10.93
N LEU A 207 13.18 1.23 10.82
CA LEU A 207 11.86 1.88 10.85
C LEU A 207 11.28 2.14 9.45
N ALA A 208 12.08 2.07 8.38
CA ALA A 208 11.63 2.45 7.04
C ALA A 208 10.40 1.64 6.57
N VAL A 209 10.49 0.31 6.61
CA VAL A 209 9.38 -0.56 6.22
C VAL A 209 8.26 -0.60 7.26
N PRO A 210 8.53 -0.64 8.59
CA PRO A 210 7.46 -0.54 9.59
C PRO A 210 6.62 0.72 9.50
N LEU A 211 7.19 1.88 9.20
CA LEU A 211 6.43 3.14 9.04
C LEU A 211 5.61 3.14 7.76
N LEU A 212 6.14 2.60 6.65
CA LEU A 212 5.36 2.35 5.43
C LEU A 212 4.16 1.44 5.73
N ARG A 213 4.40 0.33 6.44
CA ARG A 213 3.35 -0.61 6.86
C ARG A 213 2.29 0.07 7.72
N ALA A 214 2.71 0.90 8.67
CA ALA A 214 1.80 1.62 9.54
C ALA A 214 0.93 2.58 8.74
N GLY A 215 1.52 3.34 7.81
CA GLY A 215 0.76 4.23 6.94
C GLY A 215 -0.28 3.49 6.09
N THR A 216 0.10 2.38 5.46
CA THR A 216 -0.83 1.53 4.70
C THR A 216 -1.94 0.96 5.58
N GLY A 217 -1.61 0.41 6.75
CA GLY A 217 -2.59 -0.17 7.67
C GLY A 217 -3.58 0.87 8.21
N ILE A 218 -3.09 2.06 8.59
CA ILE A 218 -3.93 3.18 9.07
C ILE A 218 -4.89 3.62 7.97
N SER A 219 -4.41 3.79 6.73
CA SER A 219 -5.24 4.11 5.57
C SER A 219 -6.42 3.13 5.42
N LEU A 220 -6.15 1.82 5.47
CA LEU A 220 -7.18 0.78 5.34
C LEU A 220 -8.17 0.75 6.51
N VAL A 221 -7.67 0.82 7.75
CA VAL A 221 -8.52 0.85 8.95
C VAL A 221 -9.46 2.04 8.90
N TRP A 222 -8.94 3.21 8.57
CA TRP A 222 -9.72 4.44 8.57
C TRP A 222 -10.76 4.43 7.46
N LEU A 223 -10.39 3.99 6.24
CA LEU A 223 -11.30 3.82 5.11
C LEU A 223 -12.51 2.92 5.45
N ALA A 224 -12.26 1.80 6.15
CA ALA A 224 -13.30 0.87 6.56
C ALA A 224 -14.37 1.55 7.44
N PHE A 225 -13.96 2.49 8.30
CA PHE A 225 -14.89 3.29 9.08
C PHE A 225 -15.57 4.37 8.22
N THR A 226 -14.80 5.20 7.53
CA THR A 226 -15.30 6.47 6.97
C THR A 226 -16.13 6.31 5.72
N GLU A 227 -15.97 5.21 4.97
CA GLU A 227 -16.74 4.92 3.76
C GLU A 227 -17.79 3.84 3.99
N LYS A 228 -17.52 2.82 4.83
CA LYS A 228 -18.45 1.70 5.03
C LYS A 228 -19.21 1.83 6.34
N LEU A 229 -18.55 1.50 7.45
CA LEU A 229 -19.24 1.28 8.74
C LEU A 229 -19.96 2.52 9.26
N LEU A 230 -19.39 3.72 9.04
CA LEU A 230 -19.96 4.99 9.48
C LEU A 230 -20.63 5.77 8.34
N ASN A 231 -20.65 5.25 7.11
CA ASN A 231 -21.23 5.96 5.97
C ASN A 231 -22.03 5.07 5.02
N LEU A 232 -22.94 4.27 5.60
CA LEU A 232 -23.90 3.46 4.83
C LEU A 232 -24.61 4.21 3.68
N PRO A 233 -25.01 5.51 3.80
CA PRO A 233 -25.59 6.24 2.67
C PRO A 233 -24.65 6.38 1.47
N LEU A 234 -23.34 6.59 1.71
CA LEU A 234 -22.31 6.64 0.66
C LEU A 234 -22.16 5.27 0.00
N ALA A 235 -22.01 4.22 0.80
CA ALA A 235 -21.90 2.85 0.30
C ALA A 235 -23.15 2.42 -0.48
N ALA A 236 -24.34 2.81 -0.02
CA ALA A 236 -25.58 2.56 -0.74
C ALA A 236 -25.69 3.36 -2.04
N ARG A 237 -25.15 4.59 -2.11
CA ARG A 237 -25.03 5.35 -3.37
C ARG A 237 -24.10 4.64 -4.33
N PHE A 238 -22.93 4.23 -3.86
CA PHE A 238 -21.96 3.47 -4.64
C PHE A 238 -22.57 2.20 -5.22
N LEU A 239 -23.26 1.38 -4.42
CA LEU A 239 -23.90 0.14 -4.90
C LEU A 239 -25.12 0.36 -5.80
N ARG A 240 -25.73 1.55 -5.83
CA ARG A 240 -26.75 1.88 -6.84
C ARG A 240 -26.13 2.13 -8.20
N GLU A 241 -24.95 2.74 -8.24
CA GLU A 241 -24.23 3.03 -9.48
C GLU A 241 -23.42 1.81 -9.96
N TYR A 242 -22.96 0.97 -9.03
CA TYR A 242 -22.16 -0.23 -9.27
C TYR A 242 -22.79 -1.46 -8.59
N PRO A 243 -23.99 -1.91 -9.03
CA PRO A 243 -24.73 -2.98 -8.37
C PRO A 243 -24.01 -4.33 -8.38
N ASP A 244 -23.20 -4.60 -9.41
CA ASP A 244 -22.45 -5.87 -9.54
C ASP A 244 -21.38 -6.07 -8.46
N VAL A 245 -20.98 -4.99 -7.76
CA VAL A 245 -20.07 -5.09 -6.62
C VAL A 245 -20.69 -5.91 -5.50
N ASN A 246 -22.01 -5.77 -5.27
CA ASN A 246 -22.71 -6.66 -4.35
C ASN A 246 -22.93 -8.01 -5.05
N PHE A 247 -21.98 -8.91 -4.83
CA PHE A 247 -21.99 -10.25 -5.43
C PHE A 247 -22.86 -11.26 -4.69
N LEU A 248 -23.38 -10.95 -3.50
CA LEU A 248 -24.16 -11.89 -2.70
C LEU A 248 -25.41 -12.42 -3.44
N PRO A 249 -26.18 -11.59 -4.17
CA PRO A 249 -27.31 -12.07 -4.97
C PRO A 249 -26.89 -13.09 -6.04
N ALA A 250 -25.71 -12.92 -6.65
CA ALA A 250 -25.19 -13.88 -7.64
C ALA A 250 -24.84 -15.25 -7.02
N LEU A 251 -24.63 -15.30 -5.70
CA LEU A 251 -24.44 -16.53 -4.92
C LEU A 251 -25.77 -17.09 -4.36
N GLY A 252 -26.92 -16.48 -4.70
CA GLY A 252 -28.22 -16.84 -4.15
C GLY A 252 -28.43 -16.37 -2.70
N ILE A 253 -27.64 -15.39 -2.24
CA ILE A 253 -27.72 -14.83 -0.88
C ILE A 253 -28.35 -13.44 -0.94
N ASP A 254 -29.59 -13.32 -0.46
CA ASP A 254 -30.29 -12.04 -0.34
C ASP A 254 -30.12 -11.44 1.06
N ALA A 255 -28.95 -10.85 1.32
CA ALA A 255 -28.62 -10.24 2.61
C ALA A 255 -28.97 -8.73 2.68
N GLY A 256 -29.35 -8.12 1.56
CA GLY A 256 -29.53 -6.68 1.43
C GLY A 256 -28.22 -5.87 1.47
N THR A 257 -28.34 -4.58 1.12
CA THR A 257 -27.22 -3.64 1.04
C THR A 257 -26.49 -3.44 2.37
N GLU A 258 -27.22 -3.29 3.47
CA GLU A 258 -26.63 -2.97 4.77
C GLU A 258 -25.72 -4.09 5.28
N ALA A 259 -26.16 -5.35 5.13
CA ALA A 259 -25.36 -6.50 5.54
C ALA A 259 -24.12 -6.67 4.66
N PHE A 260 -24.24 -6.46 3.34
CA PHE A 260 -23.10 -6.50 2.43
C PHE A 260 -22.06 -5.43 2.79
N VAL A 261 -22.49 -4.18 2.99
CA VAL A 261 -21.61 -3.07 3.37
C VAL A 261 -20.98 -3.30 4.75
N GLY A 262 -21.74 -3.81 5.72
CA GLY A 262 -21.22 -4.17 7.04
C GLY A 262 -20.15 -5.27 6.97
N MET A 263 -20.36 -6.29 6.15
CA MET A 263 -19.38 -7.36 5.89
C MET A 263 -18.14 -6.80 5.20
N ALA A 264 -18.30 -6.00 4.14
CA ALA A 264 -17.22 -5.34 3.42
C ALA A 264 -16.35 -4.49 4.37
N GLY A 265 -16.98 -3.61 5.15
CA GLY A 265 -16.29 -2.78 6.15
C GLY A 265 -15.60 -3.61 7.23
N THR A 266 -16.20 -4.72 7.69
CA THR A 266 -15.57 -5.62 8.67
C THR A 266 -14.32 -6.30 8.10
N VAL A 267 -14.38 -6.75 6.84
CA VAL A 267 -13.22 -7.36 6.15
C VAL A 267 -12.12 -6.34 5.97
N GLU A 268 -12.42 -5.13 5.46
CA GLU A 268 -11.43 -4.06 5.31
C GLU A 268 -10.78 -3.67 6.64
N LEU A 269 -11.59 -3.51 7.70
CA LEU A 269 -11.10 -3.19 9.04
C LEU A 269 -10.15 -4.30 9.54
N THR A 270 -10.58 -5.55 9.45
CA THR A 270 -9.78 -6.71 9.88
C THR A 270 -8.45 -6.77 9.14
N VAL A 271 -8.47 -6.58 7.83
CA VAL A 271 -7.28 -6.62 7.00
C VAL A 271 -6.35 -5.43 7.29
N GLY A 272 -6.89 -4.22 7.45
CA GLY A 272 -6.12 -3.06 7.86
C GLY A 272 -5.40 -3.27 9.19
N LEU A 273 -6.08 -3.84 10.19
CA LEU A 273 -5.50 -4.20 11.49
C LEU A 273 -4.41 -5.29 11.36
N LEU A 274 -4.63 -6.28 10.50
CA LEU A 274 -3.63 -7.33 10.23
C LEU A 274 -2.36 -6.76 9.57
N VAL A 275 -2.52 -5.88 8.57
CA VAL A 275 -1.39 -5.15 7.96
C VAL A 275 -0.65 -4.33 9.01
N LEU A 276 -1.38 -3.54 9.80
CA LEU A 276 -0.81 -2.67 10.84
C LEU A 276 0.00 -3.48 11.88
N SER A 277 -0.55 -4.59 12.34
CA SER A 277 0.09 -5.49 13.32
C SER A 277 1.35 -6.17 12.79
N GLY A 278 1.42 -6.45 11.48
CA GLY A 278 2.50 -7.24 10.90
C GLY A 278 2.39 -8.75 11.13
N MET A 279 1.27 -9.24 11.64
CA MET A 279 1.06 -10.67 11.78
C MET A 279 0.84 -11.31 10.41
N PHE A 280 1.52 -12.43 10.16
CA PHE A 280 1.45 -13.17 8.90
C PHE A 280 1.53 -12.30 7.64
N THR A 281 2.34 -11.22 7.65
CA THR A 281 2.35 -10.18 6.62
C THR A 281 2.25 -10.72 5.19
N ARG A 282 3.09 -11.70 4.81
CA ARG A 282 3.06 -12.27 3.45
C ARG A 282 1.71 -12.88 3.08
N ALA A 283 1.08 -13.62 3.99
CA ALA A 283 -0.23 -14.24 3.73
C ALA A 283 -1.32 -13.16 3.60
N VAL A 284 -1.29 -12.15 4.46
CA VAL A 284 -2.22 -11.01 4.41
C VAL A 284 -2.06 -10.24 3.10
N ILE A 285 -0.83 -10.01 2.63
CA ILE A 285 -0.56 -9.34 1.36
C ILE A 285 -1.05 -10.16 0.16
N VAL A 286 -0.78 -11.48 0.14
CA VAL A 286 -1.28 -12.36 -0.92
C VAL A 286 -2.81 -12.39 -0.94
N PHE A 287 -3.46 -12.41 0.22
CA PHE A 287 -4.92 -12.28 0.33
C PHE A 287 -5.40 -10.95 -0.25
N LEU A 288 -4.78 -9.83 0.13
CA LEU A 288 -5.13 -8.50 -0.36
C LEU A 288 -5.01 -8.33 -1.87
N TRP A 289 -4.11 -9.05 -2.53
CA TRP A 289 -4.00 -8.95 -3.99
C TRP A 289 -5.27 -9.41 -4.70
N LEU A 290 -6.07 -10.30 -4.09
CA LEU A 290 -7.33 -10.74 -4.70
C LEU A 290 -8.29 -9.55 -4.87
N PRO A 291 -8.76 -8.85 -3.83
CA PRO A 291 -9.65 -7.71 -4.00
C PRO A 291 -9.07 -6.59 -4.86
N PHE A 292 -7.81 -6.20 -4.68
CA PHE A 292 -7.22 -5.12 -5.46
C PHE A 292 -7.08 -5.43 -6.97
N ASN A 293 -6.80 -6.68 -7.35
CA ASN A 293 -6.76 -7.06 -8.77
C ASN A 293 -8.16 -7.28 -9.36
N LEU A 294 -9.11 -7.76 -8.55
CA LEU A 294 -10.51 -7.90 -8.96
C LEU A 294 -11.15 -6.53 -9.22
N SER A 295 -10.94 -5.57 -8.32
CA SER A 295 -11.42 -4.21 -8.50
C SER A 295 -10.79 -3.55 -9.72
N LEU A 296 -9.49 -3.77 -9.95
CA LEU A 296 -8.79 -3.27 -11.15
C LEU A 296 -9.43 -3.75 -12.45
N ALA A 297 -9.81 -5.02 -12.54
CA ALA A 297 -10.46 -5.57 -13.73
C ALA A 297 -11.82 -4.91 -14.01
N TYR A 298 -12.52 -4.44 -12.97
CA TYR A 298 -13.84 -3.82 -13.08
C TYR A 298 -13.77 -2.29 -13.27
N PHE A 299 -12.92 -1.58 -12.51
CA PHE A 299 -12.85 -0.12 -12.47
C PHE A 299 -11.74 0.49 -13.34
N GLY A 300 -10.85 -0.33 -13.91
CA GLY A 300 -9.89 0.07 -14.94
C GLY A 300 -8.80 1.02 -14.45
N TRP A 301 -8.42 1.97 -15.31
CA TRP A 301 -7.21 2.78 -15.09
C TRP A 301 -7.27 3.69 -13.86
N ARG A 302 -8.46 4.21 -13.51
CA ARG A 302 -8.62 5.09 -12.35
C ARG A 302 -8.27 4.36 -11.06
N GLU A 303 -8.76 3.12 -10.95
CA GLU A 303 -8.44 2.21 -9.86
C GLU A 303 -6.95 1.85 -9.87
N LEU A 304 -6.39 1.55 -11.05
CA LEU A 304 -4.96 1.23 -11.19
C LEU A 304 -4.08 2.32 -10.59
N VAL A 305 -4.28 3.56 -11.06
CA VAL A 305 -3.45 4.70 -10.67
C VAL A 305 -3.57 4.96 -9.18
N GLY A 306 -4.78 5.02 -8.63
CA GLY A 306 -4.97 5.25 -7.21
C GLY A 306 -4.34 4.15 -6.33
N HIS A 307 -4.29 2.91 -6.82
CA HIS A 307 -3.71 1.78 -6.09
C HIS A 307 -2.21 1.60 -6.27
N LEU A 308 -1.53 2.29 -7.19
CA LEU A 308 -0.07 2.11 -7.38
C LEU A 308 0.74 2.23 -6.08
N PRO A 309 0.51 3.23 -5.20
CA PRO A 309 1.26 3.34 -3.94
C PRO A 309 1.00 2.13 -3.03
N ILE A 310 -0.23 1.61 -3.03
CA ILE A 310 -0.63 0.41 -2.29
C ILE A 310 0.06 -0.83 -2.87
N TYR A 311 0.07 -1.00 -4.20
CA TYR A 311 0.78 -2.11 -4.86
C TYR A 311 2.26 -2.14 -4.53
N ALA A 312 2.93 -0.97 -4.52
CA ALA A 312 4.32 -0.91 -4.09
C ALA A 312 4.50 -1.26 -2.62
N ALA A 313 3.67 -0.71 -1.72
CA ALA A 313 3.72 -1.07 -0.30
C ALA A 313 3.51 -2.57 -0.11
N MET A 314 2.53 -3.17 -0.79
CA MET A 314 2.26 -4.60 -0.76
C MET A 314 3.45 -5.42 -1.25
N ALA A 315 4.06 -5.08 -2.40
CA ALA A 315 5.24 -5.76 -2.91
C ALA A 315 6.40 -5.71 -1.90
N ILE A 316 6.64 -4.55 -1.28
CA ILE A 316 7.68 -4.37 -0.27
C ILE A 316 7.39 -5.20 0.97
N LEU A 317 6.14 -5.21 1.44
CA LEU A 317 5.71 -5.98 2.60
C LEU A 317 5.74 -7.50 2.34
N LEU A 318 5.52 -7.93 1.10
CA LEU A 318 5.69 -9.32 0.69
C LEU A 318 7.16 -9.75 0.76
N LEU A 319 8.07 -8.90 0.27
CA LEU A 319 9.51 -9.15 0.35
C LEU A 319 10.02 -9.12 1.79
N TRP A 320 9.67 -8.06 2.54
CA TRP A 320 10.08 -7.83 3.92
C TRP A 320 9.50 -8.86 4.89
N GLY A 321 8.22 -9.21 4.70
CA GLY A 321 7.46 -10.05 5.62
C GLY A 321 7.40 -9.44 7.02
N GLN A 322 7.78 -10.24 8.02
CA GLN A 322 7.84 -9.80 9.42
C GLN A 322 9.13 -9.02 9.76
N GLY A 323 10.04 -8.85 8.80
CA GLY A 323 11.36 -8.27 9.03
C GLY A 323 12.30 -9.19 9.80
N GLY A 324 13.28 -8.58 10.50
CA GLY A 324 14.28 -9.28 11.31
C GLY A 324 15.72 -8.89 10.94
N PRO A 325 16.72 -9.34 11.73
CA PRO A 325 18.11 -8.93 11.55
C PRO A 325 18.65 -9.18 10.14
N ARG A 326 18.43 -10.37 9.59
CA ARG A 326 18.87 -10.74 8.23
C ARG A 326 18.26 -9.85 7.15
N MET A 327 16.98 -9.49 7.29
CA MET A 327 16.28 -8.64 6.33
C MET A 327 16.79 -7.20 6.41
N LEU A 328 17.06 -6.71 7.62
CA LEU A 328 17.66 -5.40 7.85
C LEU A 328 19.10 -5.33 7.32
N GLU A 329 19.90 -6.37 7.54
CA GLU A 329 21.26 -6.50 6.99
C GLU A 329 21.23 -6.50 5.46
N ALA A 330 20.33 -7.28 4.84
CA ALA A 330 20.19 -7.30 3.39
C ALA A 330 19.71 -5.96 2.84
N LEU A 331 18.75 -5.28 3.49
CA LEU A 331 18.34 -3.93 3.09
C LEU A 331 19.50 -2.94 3.22
N ARG A 332 20.26 -2.99 4.32
CA ARG A 332 21.44 -2.15 4.53
C ARG A 332 22.47 -2.39 3.43
N ALA A 333 22.78 -3.64 3.12
CA ALA A 333 23.72 -4.02 2.07
C ALA A 333 23.23 -3.63 0.66
N GLY A 334 21.91 -3.68 0.43
CA GLY A 334 21.30 -3.26 -0.83
C GLY A 334 21.27 -1.74 -1.03
N LEU A 335 21.12 -0.98 0.06
CA LEU A 335 21.01 0.47 0.00
C LEU A 335 22.36 1.19 0.12
N LEU A 336 23.31 0.63 0.86
CA LEU A 336 24.64 1.21 0.96
C LEU A 336 25.52 0.65 -0.15
N PRO A 337 26.49 1.42 -0.67
CA PRO A 337 27.50 0.84 -1.52
C PRO A 337 28.17 -0.30 -0.75
N MET A 338 28.24 -1.49 -1.36
CA MET A 338 29.17 -2.52 -0.94
C MET A 338 30.53 -1.84 -0.90
N ALA A 339 31.10 -1.64 0.29
CA ALA A 339 32.47 -1.17 0.39
C ALA A 339 33.28 -2.04 -0.55
N GLU A 340 33.91 -1.43 -1.56
CA GLU A 340 34.81 -2.15 -2.45
C GLU A 340 35.73 -2.94 -1.53
N LYS A 341 35.68 -4.28 -1.62
CA LYS A 341 36.72 -5.07 -1.00
C LYS A 341 38.01 -4.48 -1.54
N PRO A 342 38.96 -4.04 -0.68
CA PRO A 342 40.23 -3.56 -1.18
C PRO A 342 40.75 -4.67 -2.08
N VAL A 343 41.04 -4.32 -3.34
CA VAL A 343 41.68 -5.22 -4.30
C VAL A 343 43.05 -5.52 -3.70
N GLY A 344 43.08 -6.57 -2.88
CA GLY A 344 44.23 -6.99 -2.12
C GLY A 344 45.26 -7.54 -3.06
N GLY A 345 46.35 -6.79 -3.18
CA GLY A 345 47.71 -7.21 -3.51
C GLY A 345 47.89 -8.64 -4.00
N ARG A 346 48.11 -8.77 -5.31
CA ARG A 346 48.97 -9.81 -5.86
C ARG A 346 49.91 -9.13 -6.84
N GLY A 347 51.17 -8.98 -6.44
CA GLY A 347 52.18 -8.40 -7.32
C GLY A 347 53.52 -8.00 -6.69
N GLU A 348 53.82 -8.31 -5.42
CA GLU A 348 55.20 -8.19 -4.91
C GLU A 348 55.75 -9.58 -4.58
N ALA A 349 56.22 -10.27 -5.63
CA ALA A 349 57.13 -11.40 -5.53
C ALA A 349 57.84 -11.62 -6.87
N ALA A 350 58.70 -10.68 -7.29
CA ALA A 350 59.72 -10.92 -8.33
C ALA A 350 60.74 -9.78 -8.38
N HIS A 351 61.76 -9.82 -7.52
CA HIS A 351 63.18 -9.65 -7.92
C HIS A 351 64.08 -9.68 -6.67
N ARG A 352 64.59 -10.86 -6.36
CA ARG A 352 65.90 -11.05 -5.73
C ARG A 352 66.60 -12.18 -6.48
N SER A 353 67.37 -11.82 -7.50
CA SER A 353 68.48 -12.61 -8.04
C SER A 353 69.13 -11.86 -9.21
N SER A 354 70.21 -11.13 -8.91
CA SER A 354 71.43 -10.99 -9.73
C SER A 354 72.33 -9.96 -9.06
#